data_AF-A0A8X7VX45-F1
#
_entry.id   AF-A0A8X7VX45-F1
#
_cell.length_a   1.000
_cell.length_b   1.000
_cell.length_c   1.000
_cell.angle_alpha   90.00
_cell.angle_beta   90.00
_cell.angle_gamma   90.00
#
_symmetry.space_group_name_H-M   'P 1'
#
loop_
_entity.id
_entity.type
_entity.pdbx_description
1 polymer ?
#
loop_
_entity_poly.entity_id
_entity_poly.type
_entity_poly.pdbx_seq_one_letter_code
_entity_poly.pdbx_strand_id
1 'polypeptide(L)'
;MRIKFSREIDNNPELEDAGTIRVTATIFGDDDNLTFTTLSLAKDFLDDENHDECKSKEDLNYFLLEAGINDDVIYEAIVGLIFYVDEVTCPASSEYSPGCALKVRLDLVPDYLDDEVV
;
A
#
# COMPACT_ATOMS: atom_id res chain seq x y z
N MET A 1 7.81 -12.94 -8.65
CA MET A 1 7.67 -11.47 -8.50
C MET A 1 7.76 -11.18 -7.03
N ARG A 2 8.63 -10.27 -6.62
CA ARG A 2 8.84 -9.90 -5.23
C ARG A 2 8.00 -8.68 -4.88
N ILE A 3 7.35 -8.73 -3.72
CA ILE A 3 6.57 -7.65 -3.15
C ILE A 3 7.44 -6.92 -2.13
N LYS A 4 7.60 -5.60 -2.28
CA LYS A 4 8.36 -4.76 -1.35
C LYS A 4 7.47 -3.65 -0.81
N PHE A 5 7.53 -3.42 0.50
CA PHE A 5 6.83 -2.34 1.18
C PHE A 5 7.81 -1.32 1.72
N SER A 6 7.46 -0.05 1.60
CA SER A 6 8.13 1.03 2.32
C SER A 6 7.13 2.09 2.75
N ARG A 7 7.52 2.93 3.70
CA ARG A 7 6.65 3.94 4.29
C ARG A 7 7.34 5.26 4.53
N GLU A 8 6.54 6.31 4.55
CA GLU A 8 6.88 7.64 5.05
C GLU A 8 5.72 8.12 5.93
N ILE A 9 6.05 8.61 7.13
CA ILE A 9 5.05 9.16 8.06
C ILE A 9 5.24 10.68 8.08
N ASP A 10 4.21 11.40 7.65
CA ASP A 10 4.15 12.85 7.81
C ASP A 10 3.52 13.17 9.17
N ASN A 11 4.32 13.75 10.06
CA ASN A 11 3.91 14.13 11.41
C ASN A 11 3.28 15.53 11.46
N ASN A 12 3.34 16.29 10.36
CA ASN A 12 2.72 17.61 10.26
C ASN A 12 2.03 17.75 8.89
N PRO A 13 1.06 16.87 8.58
CA PRO A 13 0.37 16.89 7.30
C PRO A 13 -0.53 18.13 7.19
N GLU A 14 -0.96 18.43 5.97
CA GLU A 14 -2.06 19.37 5.77
C GLU A 14 -3.34 18.83 6.43
N LEU A 15 -4.27 19.73 6.78
CA LEU A 15 -5.49 19.36 7.51
C LEU A 15 -6.34 18.31 6.78
N GLU A 16 -6.29 18.30 5.45
CA GLU A 16 -7.02 17.34 4.62
C GLU A 16 -6.36 15.96 4.53
N ASP A 17 -5.03 15.89 4.72
CA ASP A 17 -4.26 14.66 4.67
C ASP A 17 -4.11 14.00 6.07
N ALA A 18 -4.43 14.70 7.15
CA ALA A 18 -4.34 14.19 8.51
C ALA A 18 -5.23 12.94 8.73
N GLY A 19 -4.62 11.85 9.21
CA GLY A 19 -5.30 10.58 9.45
C GLY A 19 -5.58 9.75 8.19
N THR A 20 -4.96 10.10 7.06
CA THR A 20 -5.10 9.38 5.80
C THR A 20 -3.96 8.39 5.55
N ILE A 21 -4.24 7.40 4.69
CA ILE A 21 -3.27 6.48 4.13
C ILE A 21 -3.28 6.67 2.61
N ARG A 22 -2.12 7.05 2.08
CA ARG A 22 -1.85 7.11 0.64
C ARG A 22 -1.04 5.89 0.24
N VAL A 23 -1.60 5.05 -0.62
CA VAL A 23 -0.91 3.89 -1.17
C VAL A 23 -0.50 4.21 -2.59
N THR A 24 0.80 4.13 -2.88
CA THR A 24 1.34 4.16 -4.24
C THR A 24 1.85 2.78 -4.60
N ALA A 25 1.21 2.14 -5.57
CA ALA A 25 1.64 0.85 -6.09
C ALA A 25 2.43 1.04 -7.39
N THR A 26 3.59 0.40 -7.51
CA THR A 26 4.40 0.42 -8.73
C THR A 26 4.71 -1.00 -9.16
N ILE A 27 4.34 -1.34 -10.40
CA ILE A 27 4.73 -2.59 -11.06
C ILE A 27 5.90 -2.26 -11.97
N PHE A 28 7.05 -2.89 -11.72
CA PHE A 28 8.25 -2.69 -12.50
C PHE A 28 8.20 -3.54 -13.77
N GLY A 29 8.49 -2.93 -14.91
CA GLY A 29 8.59 -3.59 -16.21
C GLY A 29 9.95 -3.35 -16.84
N ASP A 30 10.22 -4.06 -17.94
CA ASP A 30 11.46 -3.89 -18.71
C ASP A 30 11.52 -2.53 -19.42
N ASP A 31 10.39 -2.09 -20.00
CA ASP A 31 10.30 -0.87 -20.79
C ASP A 31 9.68 0.29 -20.00
N ASP A 32 8.55 0.04 -19.33
CA ASP A 32 7.79 1.04 -18.59
C ASP A 32 7.30 0.49 -17.25
N ASN A 33 7.27 1.35 -16.23
CA ASN A 33 6.66 1.05 -14.95
C ASN A 33 5.20 1.48 -14.93
N LEU A 34 4.32 0.63 -14.42
CA LEU A 34 2.92 1.01 -14.15
C LEU A 34 2.82 1.52 -12.72
N THR A 35 2.19 2.68 -12.54
CA THR A 35 2.00 3.26 -11.20
C THR A 35 0.54 3.60 -10.97
N PHE A 36 0.06 3.27 -9.78
CA PHE A 36 -1.26 3.59 -9.28
C PHE A 36 -1.14 4.29 -7.93
N THR A 37 -2.02 5.24 -7.63
CA THR A 37 -2.06 5.87 -6.32
C THR A 37 -3.50 6.05 -5.88
N THR A 38 -3.76 5.68 -4.62
CA THR A 38 -5.06 5.83 -3.98
C THR A 38 -4.90 6.41 -2.58
N LEU A 39 -5.98 7.00 -2.07
CA LEU A 39 -6.03 7.69 -0.78
C LEU A 39 -7.30 7.27 -0.04
N SER A 40 -7.16 6.90 1.23
CA SER A 40 -8.28 6.55 2.12
C SER A 40 -8.03 7.04 3.55
N LEU A 41 -9.06 7.06 4.39
CA LEU A 41 -8.87 7.25 5.83
C LEU A 41 -8.22 5.99 6.42
N ALA A 42 -7.31 6.15 7.38
CA ALA A 42 -6.64 5.01 8.02
C ALA A 42 -7.62 4.01 8.65
N LYS A 43 -8.68 4.54 9.28
CA LYS A 43 -9.75 3.73 9.86
C LYS A 43 -10.46 2.89 8.78
N ASP A 44 -10.77 3.47 7.62
CA ASP A 44 -11.54 2.79 6.57
C ASP A 44 -10.67 1.75 5.85
N PHE A 45 -9.35 1.96 5.82
CA PHE A 45 -8.40 1.02 5.23
C PHE A 45 -8.24 -0.25 6.08
N LEU A 46 -8.22 -0.09 7.42
CA LEU A 46 -7.99 -1.15 8.40
C LEU A 46 -9.28 -1.79 8.93
N ASP A 47 -10.42 -1.12 8.83
CA ASP A 47 -11.71 -1.68 9.23
C ASP A 47 -12.10 -2.81 8.26
N ASP A 48 -12.14 -4.03 8.80
CA ASP A 48 -12.54 -5.26 8.11
C ASP A 48 -13.93 -5.75 8.61
N GLU A 49 -14.53 -5.05 9.60
CA GLU A 49 -15.84 -5.40 10.18
C GLU A 49 -17.01 -4.86 9.35
N ASN A 50 -16.80 -3.72 8.68
CA ASN A 50 -17.71 -3.22 7.66
C ASN A 50 -17.27 -3.78 6.30
N HIS A 51 -17.92 -4.86 5.86
CA HIS A 51 -17.79 -5.47 4.52
C HIS A 51 -17.93 -4.51 3.31
N ASP A 52 -18.07 -3.19 3.54
CA ASP A 52 -17.82 -2.20 2.50
C ASP A 52 -16.32 -2.18 2.23
N GLU A 53 -15.90 -3.04 1.31
CA GLU A 53 -14.55 -3.10 0.75
C GLU A 53 -14.03 -1.68 0.58
N CYS A 54 -13.03 -1.28 1.38
CA CYS A 54 -12.42 0.03 1.26
C CYS A 54 -12.12 0.27 -0.22
N LYS A 55 -12.75 1.29 -0.81
CA LYS A 55 -12.69 1.50 -2.26
C LYS A 55 -11.25 1.59 -2.76
N SER A 56 -10.33 2.12 -1.94
CA SER A 56 -8.89 2.14 -2.25
C SER A 56 -8.27 0.75 -2.39
N LYS A 57 -8.69 -0.22 -1.56
CA LYS A 57 -8.27 -1.63 -1.67
C LYS A 57 -8.86 -2.28 -2.93
N GLU A 58 -10.14 -2.02 -3.20
CA GLU A 58 -10.84 -2.52 -4.41
C GLU A 58 -10.20 -1.97 -5.70
N ASP A 59 -10.00 -0.66 -5.79
CA ASP A 59 -9.37 0.00 -6.95
C ASP A 59 -7.92 -0.50 -7.16
N LEU A 60 -7.18 -0.74 -6.08
CA LEU A 60 -5.84 -1.34 -6.15
C LEU A 60 -5.90 -2.77 -6.70
N ASN A 61 -6.86 -3.58 -6.23
CA ASN A 61 -7.06 -4.94 -6.73
C ASN A 61 -7.36 -4.95 -8.23
N TYR A 62 -8.27 -4.09 -8.70
CA TYR A 62 -8.56 -3.97 -10.13
C TYR A 62 -7.34 -3.50 -10.94
N PHE A 63 -6.58 -2.52 -10.44
CA PHE A 63 -5.36 -2.08 -11.10
C PHE A 63 -4.36 -3.23 -11.30
N LEU A 64 -4.15 -4.06 -10.27
CA LEU A 64 -3.24 -5.20 -10.35
C LEU A 64 -3.76 -6.28 -11.32
N LEU A 65 -5.07 -6.54 -11.32
CA LEU A 65 -5.71 -7.47 -12.25
C LEU A 65 -5.60 -6.98 -13.71
N GLU A 66 -5.88 -5.70 -13.97
CA GLU A 66 -5.78 -5.10 -15.31
C GLU A 66 -4.33 -5.10 -15.83
N ALA A 67 -3.35 -4.99 -14.93
CA ALA A 67 -1.94 -5.13 -15.25
C ALA A 67 -1.50 -6.59 -15.52
N GLY A 68 -2.41 -7.56 -15.39
CA GLY A 68 -2.14 -8.98 -15.67
C GLY A 68 -1.34 -9.69 -14.58
N ILE A 69 -1.32 -9.15 -13.36
CA ILE A 69 -0.70 -9.81 -12.21
C ILE A 69 -1.52 -11.04 -11.82
N ASN A 70 -0.83 -12.10 -11.43
CA ASN A 70 -1.47 -13.36 -11.02
C ASN A 70 -2.24 -13.20 -9.70
N ASP A 71 -3.43 -13.79 -9.60
CA ASP A 71 -4.31 -13.71 -8.43
C ASP A 71 -3.63 -14.06 -7.10
N ASP A 72 -2.74 -15.05 -7.06
CA ASP A 72 -2.01 -15.44 -5.84
C ASP A 72 -1.07 -14.32 -5.38
N VAL A 73 -0.38 -13.66 -6.32
CA VAL A 73 0.51 -12.52 -6.05
C VAL A 73 -0.30 -11.30 -5.64
N ILE A 74 -1.46 -11.07 -6.25
CA ILE A 74 -2.38 -9.99 -5.86
C ILE A 74 -2.85 -10.20 -4.42
N TYR A 75 -3.30 -11.41 -4.10
CA TYR A 75 -3.72 -11.77 -2.75
C TYR A 75 -2.59 -11.54 -1.73
N GLU A 76 -1.38 -12.03 -2.02
CA GLU A 76 -0.21 -11.83 -1.16
C GLU A 76 0.12 -10.34 -0.98
N ALA A 77 0.07 -9.54 -2.05
CA ALA A 77 0.36 -8.11 -2.00
C ALA A 77 -0.67 -7.32 -1.18
N ILE A 78 -1.96 -7.59 -1.36
CA ILE A 78 -3.04 -6.90 -0.64
C ILE A 78 -3.02 -7.29 0.84
N VAL A 79 -2.93 -8.57 1.15
CA VAL A 79 -2.87 -9.06 2.54
C VAL A 79 -1.60 -8.55 3.24
N GLY A 80 -0.46 -8.61 2.56
CA GLY A 80 0.81 -8.06 3.07
C GLY A 80 0.72 -6.55 3.33
N LEU A 81 0.06 -5.80 2.46
CA LEU A 81 -0.16 -4.36 2.63
C LEU A 81 -1.01 -4.06 3.87
N ILE A 82 -2.09 -4.82 4.08
CA ILE A 82 -2.97 -4.66 5.25
C ILE A 82 -2.17 -4.88 6.54
N PHE A 83 -1.44 -5.99 6.64
CA PHE A 83 -0.61 -6.28 7.82
C PHE A 83 0.49 -5.24 8.03
N TYR A 84 1.14 -4.79 6.95
CA TYR A 84 2.17 -3.78 7.03
C TYR A 84 1.62 -2.44 7.56
N VAL A 85 0.44 -2.03 7.09
CA VAL A 85 -0.23 -0.82 7.60
C VAL A 85 -0.67 -1.00 9.06
N ASP A 86 -1.23 -2.14 9.42
CA ASP A 86 -1.66 -2.44 10.80
C ASP A 86 -0.47 -2.36 11.77
N GLU A 87 0.67 -2.96 11.41
CA GLU A 87 1.90 -2.91 12.21
C GLU A 87 2.39 -1.46 12.41
N VAL A 88 2.38 -0.65 11.35
CA VAL A 88 2.86 0.74 11.39
C VAL A 88 1.96 1.63 12.24
N THR A 89 0.65 1.44 12.11
CA THR A 89 -0.39 2.25 12.78
C THR A 89 -0.76 1.74 14.16
N CYS A 90 -0.23 0.58 14.56
CA CYS A 90 -0.44 -0.03 15.86
C CYS A 90 -0.13 0.99 16.98
N PRO A 91 -0.99 1.15 18.00
CA PRO A 91 -0.74 2.09 19.11
C PRO A 91 0.54 1.81 19.91
N ALA A 92 1.12 0.61 19.76
CA ALA A 92 2.41 0.26 20.35
C ALA A 92 3.60 0.89 19.59
N SER A 93 3.40 1.31 18.34
CA SER A 93 4.37 2.06 17.54
C SER A 93 4.49 3.48 18.07
N SER A 94 5.71 3.93 18.36
CA SER A 94 5.97 5.31 18.76
C SER A 94 6.08 6.28 17.57
N GLU A 95 6.13 5.75 16.35
CA GLU A 95 6.40 6.53 15.13
C GLU A 95 5.13 7.13 14.51
N TYR A 96 3.96 6.51 14.73
CA TYR A 96 2.70 6.91 14.14
C TYR A 96 1.72 7.42 15.20
N SER A 97 0.97 8.47 14.86
CA SER A 97 -0.16 8.94 15.64
C SER A 97 -1.38 9.11 14.75
N PRO A 98 -2.62 9.06 15.28
CA PRO A 98 -3.83 9.18 14.47
C PRO A 98 -3.97 10.47 13.66
N GLY A 99 -3.21 11.53 14.00
CA GLY A 99 -3.17 12.78 13.25
C GLY A 99 -2.12 12.82 12.13
N CYS A 100 -1.26 11.81 12.03
CA CYS A 100 -0.26 11.72 10.97
C CYS A 100 -0.91 11.33 9.63
N ALA A 101 -0.22 11.63 8.52
CA ALA A 101 -0.53 11.04 7.22
C ALA A 101 0.49 9.94 6.93
N LEU A 102 0.02 8.77 6.52
CA LEU A 102 0.88 7.63 6.17
C LEU A 102 0.94 7.48 4.66
N LYS A 103 2.15 7.53 4.09
CA LYS A 103 2.39 7.18 2.69
C LYS A 103 3.03 5.81 2.66
N VAL A 104 2.42 4.87 1.94
CA VAL A 104 2.93 3.52 1.74
C VAL A 104 3.24 3.33 0.27
N ARG A 105 4.40 2.74 -0.01
CA ARG A 105 4.74 2.24 -1.33
C ARG A 105 4.65 0.72 -1.35
N LEU A 106 3.99 0.20 -2.37
CA LEU A 106 3.90 -1.21 -2.71
C LEU A 106 4.59 -1.41 -4.07
N ASP A 107 5.76 -2.02 -4.06
CA ASP A 107 6.55 -2.26 -5.27
C ASP A 107 6.47 -3.74 -5.65
N LEU A 108 6.01 -4.02 -6.87
CA LEU A 108 5.99 -5.36 -7.46
C LEU A 108 7.13 -5.47 -8.47
N VAL A 109 8.19 -6.19 -8.10
CA VAL A 109 9.43 -6.31 -8.88
C VAL A 109 9.51 -7.71 -9.49
N PRO A 110 9.58 -7.85 -10.82
CA PRO A 110 9.84 -9.14 -11.45
C PRO A 110 11.16 -9.76 -10.98
N ASP A 111 11.20 -11.08 -10.82
CA ASP A 111 12.37 -11.75 -10.22
C ASP A 111 13.66 -11.58 -11.04
N TYR A 112 13.53 -11.26 -12.33
CA TYR A 112 14.65 -11.04 -13.23
C TYR A 112 15.17 -9.59 -13.23
N LEU A 113 14.42 -8.63 -12.66
CA LEU A 113 14.86 -7.24 -12.45
C LEU A 113 15.42 -7.01 -11.05
N ASP A 114 15.38 -8.02 -10.19
CA ASP A 114 15.91 -7.92 -8.85
C ASP A 114 17.43 -8.14 -8.88
N ASP A 115 18.15 -7.10 -9.28
CA ASP A 115 19.58 -6.98 -9.00
C ASP A 115 19.73 -6.81 -7.47
N GLU A 116 19.84 -7.91 -6.73
CA GLU A 116 20.27 -7.90 -5.34
C GLU A 116 21.68 -7.29 -5.26
N VAL A 117 21.77 -5.96 -5.09
CA VAL A 117 22.95 -5.35 -4.48
C VAL A 117 22.77 -5.51 -2.97
N VAL A 118 23.30 -6.62 -2.46
CA VAL A 118 23.46 -6.92 -1.03
C VAL A 118 24.33 -5.86 -0.37
#